data_AF-A0A1A7YZU1-F1
#
_entry.id   AF-A0A1A7YZU1-F1
#
_cell.length_a   1.000
_cell.length_b   1.000
_cell.length_c   1.000
_cell.angle_alpha   90.00
_cell.angle_beta   90.00
_cell.angle_gamma   90.00
#
_symmetry.space_group_name_H-M   'P 1'
#
loop_
_entity.id
_entity.type
_entity.pdbx_description
1 polymer ?
#
loop_
_entity_poly.entity_id
_entity_poly.type
_entity_poly.pdbx_seq_one_letter_code
_entity_poly.pdbx_strand_id
1 'polypeptide(L)'
;SKHAFSGLFSLKKLFLSENLISSLSPGVFRDLNRLEWLILDHNPLSSLTHETFLGLHSLVYLSMVHTSLQQLPHPSFCQHMPALDWLDLEGNQIQTLNYSILKTCSKLEVLLLMDNRIKRIPESTFQSLLKLAELNLSSNKIMELPKNTFKSLSKTLLKLNVSYNPNLRIHPIHFSHLTRLQSLALEGIEIQDIQTKMFLPMKNLSHIYFMKFQYCSYAPHVRSCKPNTDGISSFEDLLANMVLRVSVWVMAFITCFGNLLVIGMRSLIRAENNLHAACIKVLCCADCLMGVYLFFVGVYDLKFRGQYNRNALFWMESVECRTIGFLAMLSSEVSVLLLTYLTLEKFLVIVFPFSNLRPGKLQTGVILSSIWLMGFIIAVVPLMNEDVFGNYYGRNGVCFPLHSDRQEKPTAKGYSTGIFLGLNVVAFLVIVISYSSMFCSIYKTGINATDLRSRLHRDVAVANRFFFIVFSDALCWIPIFLVKVLSLLEVDIPGTISSWVVIFILPINSALNPILYTLTTSFFREQVEVLLCRWQRRHNLKKDRKSLTSSTIFMEAPRAPCCQAPAYLQRLSLIDADPRYA
;
A
#
# COMPACT_ATOMS: atom_id res chain seq x y z
N SER A 1 -53.66 -17.88 -4.08
CA SER A 1 -55.02 -17.94 -4.66
C SER A 1 -55.15 -16.89 -5.76
N LYS A 2 -55.78 -17.20 -6.90
CA LYS A 2 -56.02 -16.22 -8.00
C LYS A 2 -56.93 -15.06 -7.57
N HIS A 3 -57.72 -15.26 -6.51
CA HIS A 3 -58.67 -14.28 -5.98
C HIS A 3 -58.15 -13.57 -4.71
N ALA A 4 -56.86 -13.69 -4.38
CA ALA A 4 -56.30 -13.17 -3.12
C ALA A 4 -56.58 -11.66 -2.90
N PHE A 5 -56.66 -10.87 -3.98
CA PHE A 5 -56.90 -9.43 -3.93
C PHE A 5 -58.15 -8.99 -4.69
N SER A 6 -59.06 -9.93 -4.98
CA SER A 6 -60.27 -9.60 -5.75
C SER A 6 -61.18 -8.64 -4.96
N GLY A 7 -61.78 -7.67 -5.65
CA GLY A 7 -62.66 -6.68 -5.05
C GLY A 7 -61.98 -5.46 -4.39
N LEU A 8 -60.64 -5.43 -4.30
CA LEU A 8 -59.89 -4.33 -3.67
C LEU A 8 -59.66 -3.14 -4.63
N PHE A 9 -60.72 -2.65 -5.28
CA PHE A 9 -60.66 -1.63 -6.34
C PHE A 9 -60.08 -0.27 -5.91
N SER A 10 -60.09 0.03 -4.61
CA SER A 10 -59.60 1.29 -4.03
C SER A 10 -58.18 1.20 -3.48
N LEU A 11 -57.55 0.02 -3.51
CA LEU A 11 -56.21 -0.17 -2.95
C LEU A 11 -55.17 0.61 -3.75
N LYS A 12 -54.35 1.41 -3.06
CA LYS A 12 -53.30 2.26 -3.66
C LYS A 12 -51.89 1.74 -3.44
N LYS A 13 -51.63 1.07 -2.32
CA LYS A 13 -50.31 0.57 -1.95
C LYS A 13 -50.42 -0.85 -1.43
N LEU A 14 -49.57 -1.73 -1.92
CA LEU A 14 -49.52 -3.14 -1.53
C LEU A 14 -48.06 -3.53 -1.26
N PHE A 15 -47.78 -3.90 -0.01
CA PHE A 15 -46.48 -4.34 0.45
C PHE A 15 -46.55 -5.81 0.83
N LEU A 16 -45.74 -6.63 0.19
CA LEU A 16 -45.67 -8.09 0.38
C LEU A 16 -44.23 -8.56 0.60
N SER A 17 -43.34 -7.65 0.98
CA SER A 17 -41.91 -7.93 1.17
C SER A 17 -41.65 -8.97 2.26
N GLU A 18 -40.52 -9.66 2.15
CA GLU A 18 -40.01 -10.60 3.18
C GLU A 18 -41.00 -11.73 3.51
N ASN A 19 -41.65 -12.27 2.48
CA ASN A 19 -42.50 -13.43 2.60
C ASN A 19 -41.88 -14.64 1.86
N LEU A 20 -42.58 -15.76 1.89
CA LEU A 20 -42.20 -16.98 1.18
C LEU A 20 -43.00 -17.17 -0.11
N ILE A 21 -43.36 -16.06 -0.78
CA ILE A 21 -44.16 -16.12 -2.00
C ILE A 21 -43.28 -16.67 -3.12
N SER A 22 -43.51 -17.93 -3.48
CA SER A 22 -42.78 -18.62 -4.54
C SER A 22 -43.40 -18.44 -5.92
N SER A 23 -44.68 -18.05 -6.00
CA SER A 23 -45.38 -17.84 -7.27
C SER A 23 -46.55 -16.88 -7.12
N LEU A 24 -46.81 -16.13 -8.19
CA LEU A 24 -47.98 -15.26 -8.32
C LEU A 24 -48.87 -15.82 -9.43
N SER A 25 -50.13 -16.11 -9.10
CA SER A 25 -51.09 -16.61 -10.08
C SER A 25 -51.34 -15.57 -11.20
N PRO A 26 -51.55 -15.99 -12.45
CA PRO A 26 -51.94 -15.09 -13.54
C PRO A 26 -53.14 -14.22 -13.17
N GLY A 27 -53.06 -12.90 -13.38
CA GLY A 27 -54.14 -11.96 -13.08
C GLY A 27 -54.49 -11.80 -11.60
N VAL A 28 -53.60 -12.17 -10.66
CA VAL A 28 -53.83 -12.03 -9.21
C VAL A 28 -54.11 -10.58 -8.78
N PHE A 29 -53.68 -9.59 -9.58
CA PHE A 29 -53.88 -8.16 -9.34
C PHE A 29 -54.96 -7.50 -10.23
N ARG A 30 -55.79 -8.28 -10.93
CA ARG A 30 -56.71 -7.78 -11.97
C ARG A 30 -57.63 -6.64 -11.54
N ASP A 31 -58.10 -6.67 -10.30
CA ASP A 31 -59.05 -5.67 -9.77
C ASP A 31 -58.36 -4.42 -9.22
N LEU A 32 -57.03 -4.43 -9.08
CA LEU A 32 -56.23 -3.39 -8.42
C LEU A 32 -55.91 -2.19 -9.35
N ASN A 33 -56.92 -1.69 -10.05
CA ASN A 33 -56.76 -0.66 -11.09
C ASN A 33 -56.24 0.69 -10.58
N ARG A 34 -56.38 0.96 -9.27
CA ARG A 34 -55.91 2.19 -8.59
C ARG A 34 -54.60 1.98 -7.81
N LEU A 35 -53.98 0.81 -7.91
CA LEU A 35 -52.73 0.53 -7.23
C LEU A 35 -51.61 1.37 -7.85
N GLU A 36 -50.94 2.15 -7.02
CA GLU A 36 -49.84 3.04 -7.38
C GLU A 36 -48.50 2.41 -6.98
N TRP A 37 -48.45 1.66 -5.88
CA TRP A 37 -47.22 1.06 -5.33
C TRP A 37 -47.39 -0.44 -5.09
N LEU A 38 -46.48 -1.25 -5.64
CA LEU A 38 -46.40 -2.68 -5.42
C LEU A 38 -44.97 -3.06 -5.04
N ILE A 39 -44.79 -3.62 -3.85
CA ILE A 39 -43.50 -4.07 -3.34
C ILE A 39 -43.56 -5.57 -3.04
N LEU A 40 -42.70 -6.34 -3.71
CA LEU A 40 -42.63 -7.81 -3.65
C LEU A 40 -41.24 -8.31 -3.19
N ASP A 41 -40.44 -7.43 -2.59
CA ASP A 41 -39.03 -7.69 -2.30
C ASP A 41 -38.81 -8.91 -1.41
N HIS A 42 -37.65 -9.54 -1.52
CA HIS A 42 -37.24 -10.68 -0.69
C HIS A 42 -38.27 -11.82 -0.67
N ASN A 43 -38.77 -12.20 -1.85
CA ASN A 43 -39.66 -13.34 -2.06
C ASN A 43 -39.10 -14.28 -3.14
N PRO A 44 -39.11 -15.61 -2.97
CA PRO A 44 -38.50 -16.56 -3.90
C PRO A 44 -39.33 -16.81 -5.19
N LEU A 45 -39.70 -15.75 -5.92
CA LEU A 45 -40.64 -15.82 -7.05
C LEU A 45 -40.12 -16.66 -8.23
N SER A 46 -38.82 -16.60 -8.54
CA SER A 46 -38.13 -17.32 -9.63
C SER A 46 -38.58 -17.01 -11.08
N SER A 47 -39.89 -16.89 -11.34
CA SER A 47 -40.47 -16.61 -12.65
C SER A 47 -41.80 -15.85 -12.55
N LEU A 48 -42.14 -15.11 -13.60
CA LEU A 48 -43.37 -14.34 -13.72
C LEU A 48 -44.02 -14.63 -15.07
N THR A 49 -45.36 -14.61 -15.10
CA THR A 49 -46.12 -14.77 -16.34
C THR A 49 -46.50 -13.40 -16.92
N HIS A 50 -46.77 -13.34 -18.22
CA HIS A 50 -47.17 -12.08 -18.90
C HIS A 50 -48.49 -11.50 -18.36
N GLU A 51 -49.35 -12.33 -17.75
CA GLU A 51 -50.62 -11.92 -17.15
C GLU A 51 -50.50 -11.59 -15.65
N THR A 52 -49.33 -11.77 -15.02
CA THR A 52 -49.19 -11.57 -13.56
C THR A 52 -49.60 -10.15 -13.14
N PHE A 53 -49.26 -9.13 -13.95
CA PHE A 53 -49.54 -7.72 -13.68
C PHE A 53 -50.80 -7.17 -14.37
N LEU A 54 -51.67 -8.04 -14.88
CA LEU A 54 -52.91 -7.64 -15.54
C LEU A 54 -53.75 -6.73 -14.61
N GLY A 55 -54.25 -5.60 -15.13
CA GLY A 55 -55.11 -4.65 -14.42
C GLY A 55 -54.39 -3.52 -13.68
N LEU A 56 -53.06 -3.50 -13.62
CA LEU A 56 -52.28 -2.50 -12.87
C LEU A 56 -52.09 -1.16 -13.61
N HIS A 57 -53.20 -0.56 -14.08
CA HIS A 57 -53.18 0.61 -14.95
C HIS A 57 -52.60 1.89 -14.32
N SER A 58 -52.70 2.02 -12.99
CA SER A 58 -52.23 3.19 -12.24
C SER A 58 -50.87 2.97 -11.55
N LEU A 59 -50.22 1.83 -11.78
CA LEU A 59 -48.99 1.49 -11.06
C LEU A 59 -47.86 2.40 -11.48
N VAL A 60 -47.25 3.07 -10.51
CA VAL A 60 -46.14 4.02 -10.68
C VAL A 60 -44.83 3.38 -10.21
N TYR A 61 -44.88 2.64 -9.10
CA TYR A 61 -43.71 2.05 -8.45
C TYR A 61 -43.86 0.52 -8.35
N LEU A 62 -42.91 -0.20 -8.93
CA LEU A 62 -42.78 -1.65 -8.81
C LEU A 62 -41.38 -2.02 -8.30
N SER A 63 -41.33 -2.73 -7.18
CA SER A 63 -40.10 -3.26 -6.62
C SER A 63 -40.19 -4.77 -6.45
N MET A 64 -39.19 -5.46 -6.99
CA MET A 64 -39.03 -6.93 -6.94
C MET A 64 -37.57 -7.28 -6.60
N VAL A 65 -37.04 -6.60 -5.60
CA VAL A 65 -35.65 -6.72 -5.15
C VAL A 65 -35.41 -8.09 -4.52
N HIS A 66 -34.30 -8.75 -4.84
CA HIS A 66 -33.94 -10.07 -4.30
C HIS A 66 -35.04 -11.13 -4.46
N THR A 67 -35.66 -11.22 -5.64
CA THR A 67 -36.75 -12.18 -5.93
C THR A 67 -36.33 -13.41 -6.75
N SER A 68 -35.03 -13.56 -6.99
CA SER A 68 -34.42 -14.66 -7.78
C SER A 68 -34.93 -14.76 -9.23
N LEU A 69 -35.43 -13.66 -9.81
CA LEU A 69 -35.93 -13.65 -11.19
C LEU A 69 -34.80 -13.90 -12.19
N GLN A 70 -34.98 -14.89 -13.07
CA GLN A 70 -34.01 -15.19 -14.13
C GLN A 70 -34.26 -14.39 -15.43
N GLN A 71 -35.51 -13.96 -15.63
CA GLN A 71 -35.95 -13.20 -16.81
C GLN A 71 -37.22 -12.42 -16.50
N LEU A 72 -37.43 -11.34 -17.23
CA LEU A 72 -38.70 -10.60 -17.22
C LEU A 72 -39.70 -11.24 -18.19
N PRO A 73 -41.01 -11.14 -17.92
CA PRO A 73 -42.06 -11.53 -18.86
C PRO A 73 -41.85 -10.94 -20.25
N HIS A 74 -41.94 -11.81 -21.27
CA HIS A 74 -41.78 -11.43 -22.68
C HIS A 74 -43.02 -11.83 -23.49
N PRO A 75 -43.49 -11.00 -24.45
CA PRO A 75 -43.02 -9.65 -24.77
C PRO A 75 -43.69 -8.57 -23.89
N SER A 76 -43.18 -7.34 -23.93
CA SER A 76 -43.87 -6.12 -23.45
C SER A 76 -44.20 -6.09 -21.95
N PHE A 77 -43.20 -6.13 -21.09
CA PHE A 77 -43.34 -6.15 -19.62
C PHE A 77 -44.32 -5.09 -19.07
N CYS A 78 -44.25 -3.85 -19.57
CA CYS A 78 -45.09 -2.74 -19.09
C CYS A 78 -46.46 -2.64 -19.76
N GLN A 79 -46.90 -3.62 -20.58
CA GLN A 79 -48.18 -3.56 -21.29
C GLN A 79 -49.37 -3.34 -20.34
N HIS A 80 -49.36 -4.00 -19.19
CA HIS A 80 -50.41 -3.89 -18.18
C HIS A 80 -50.13 -2.84 -17.10
N MET A 81 -48.98 -2.15 -17.19
CA MET A 81 -48.53 -1.11 -16.26
C MET A 81 -48.08 0.14 -17.04
N PRO A 82 -48.96 0.78 -17.84
CA PRO A 82 -48.60 1.88 -18.73
C PRO A 82 -48.19 3.17 -17.98
N ALA A 83 -48.48 3.26 -16.69
CA ALA A 83 -48.10 4.38 -15.82
C ALA A 83 -46.75 4.17 -15.10
N LEU A 84 -46.09 3.02 -15.29
CA LEU A 84 -44.90 2.66 -14.54
C LEU A 84 -43.76 3.65 -14.77
N ASP A 85 -43.26 4.17 -13.66
CA ASP A 85 -42.26 5.23 -13.59
C ASP A 85 -40.95 4.72 -12.98
N TRP A 86 -41.07 3.93 -11.91
CA TRP A 86 -39.95 3.34 -11.18
C TRP A 86 -40.01 1.82 -11.19
N LEU A 87 -38.94 1.19 -11.68
CA LEU A 87 -38.77 -0.26 -11.68
C LEU A 87 -37.48 -0.65 -11.00
N ASP A 88 -37.61 -1.35 -9.88
CA ASP A 88 -36.50 -1.91 -9.12
C ASP A 88 -36.44 -3.44 -9.23
N LEU A 89 -35.31 -3.93 -9.76
CA LEU A 89 -35.01 -5.33 -10.02
C LEU A 89 -33.64 -5.72 -9.45
N GLU A 90 -33.14 -4.99 -8.45
CA GLU A 90 -31.89 -5.28 -7.77
C GLU A 90 -31.83 -6.73 -7.23
N GLY A 91 -30.63 -7.34 -7.25
CA GLY A 91 -30.37 -8.61 -6.55
C GLY A 91 -31.06 -9.81 -7.19
N ASN A 92 -31.32 -9.77 -8.50
CA ASN A 92 -31.95 -10.84 -9.26
C ASN A 92 -30.93 -11.64 -10.09
N GLN A 93 -31.41 -12.56 -10.92
CA GLN A 93 -30.58 -13.44 -11.74
C GLN A 93 -30.77 -13.17 -13.24
N ILE A 94 -31.18 -11.95 -13.60
CA ILE A 94 -31.51 -11.58 -14.98
C ILE A 94 -30.25 -11.64 -15.83
N GLN A 95 -30.30 -12.40 -16.92
CA GLN A 95 -29.16 -12.61 -17.82
C GLN A 95 -29.21 -11.79 -19.10
N THR A 96 -30.42 -11.48 -19.57
CA THR A 96 -30.66 -10.79 -20.84
C THR A 96 -31.73 -9.73 -20.69
N LEU A 97 -31.54 -8.64 -21.42
CA LEU A 97 -32.50 -7.56 -21.58
C LEU A 97 -32.52 -7.19 -23.06
N ASN A 98 -33.68 -7.00 -23.65
CA ASN A 98 -33.81 -6.67 -25.06
C ASN A 98 -34.94 -5.66 -25.29
N TYR A 99 -35.00 -5.14 -26.52
CA TYR A 99 -36.01 -4.17 -26.92
C TYR A 99 -37.45 -4.69 -26.75
N SER A 100 -37.72 -5.97 -27.07
CA SER A 100 -39.08 -6.51 -27.02
C SER A 100 -39.64 -6.62 -25.60
N ILE A 101 -38.80 -6.80 -24.59
CA ILE A 101 -39.20 -6.76 -23.18
C ILE A 101 -39.63 -5.34 -22.77
N LEU A 102 -38.85 -4.32 -23.15
CA LEU A 102 -39.03 -2.94 -22.68
C LEU A 102 -39.82 -2.03 -23.62
N LYS A 103 -40.29 -2.55 -24.76
CA LYS A 103 -40.94 -1.75 -25.83
C LYS A 103 -42.10 -0.88 -25.33
N THR A 104 -42.87 -1.35 -24.35
CA THR A 104 -44.05 -0.64 -23.81
C THR A 104 -43.75 0.27 -22.61
N CYS A 105 -42.52 0.27 -22.08
CA CYS A 105 -42.12 1.00 -20.87
C CYS A 105 -41.79 2.49 -21.15
N SER A 106 -42.64 3.18 -21.90
CA SER A 106 -42.36 4.54 -22.41
C SER A 106 -42.35 5.64 -21.34
N LYS A 107 -42.97 5.41 -20.19
CA LYS A 107 -43.03 6.37 -19.07
C LYS A 107 -41.94 6.18 -18.01
N LEU A 108 -41.16 5.11 -18.10
CA LEU A 108 -40.18 4.73 -17.09
C LEU A 108 -39.09 5.81 -16.96
N GLU A 109 -38.93 6.39 -15.77
CA GLU A 109 -37.86 7.35 -15.43
C GLU A 109 -36.69 6.69 -14.70
N VAL A 110 -36.95 5.64 -13.90
CA VAL A 110 -35.92 4.94 -13.10
C VAL A 110 -35.92 3.43 -13.37
N LEU A 111 -34.77 2.91 -13.75
CA LEU A 111 -34.54 1.48 -13.97
C LEU A 111 -33.30 1.01 -13.20
N LEU A 112 -33.53 0.21 -12.16
CA LEU A 112 -32.48 -0.37 -11.32
C LEU A 112 -32.34 -1.87 -11.62
N LEU A 113 -31.17 -2.24 -12.12
CA LEU A 113 -30.80 -3.61 -12.50
C LEU A 113 -29.47 -4.01 -11.86
N MET A 114 -29.11 -3.36 -10.75
CA MET A 114 -27.87 -3.66 -10.04
C MET A 114 -27.89 -5.08 -9.46
N ASP A 115 -26.70 -5.66 -9.30
CA ASP A 115 -26.52 -7.02 -8.78
C ASP A 115 -27.37 -8.08 -9.52
N ASN A 116 -27.17 -8.14 -10.83
CA ASN A 116 -27.77 -9.12 -11.71
C ASN A 116 -26.69 -9.89 -12.48
N ARG A 117 -27.08 -10.69 -13.47
CA ARG A 117 -26.16 -11.53 -14.27
C ARG A 117 -26.13 -11.13 -15.74
N ILE A 118 -26.41 -9.86 -16.04
CA ILE A 118 -26.51 -9.38 -17.42
C ILE A 118 -25.13 -9.45 -18.07
N LYS A 119 -25.04 -10.19 -19.18
CA LYS A 119 -23.77 -10.38 -19.92
C LYS A 119 -23.65 -9.47 -21.13
N ARG A 120 -24.76 -9.23 -21.82
CA ARG A 120 -24.81 -8.48 -23.08
C ARG A 120 -26.05 -7.59 -23.10
N ILE A 121 -25.90 -6.38 -23.61
CA ILE A 121 -27.00 -5.46 -23.90
C ILE A 121 -27.07 -5.32 -25.42
N PRO A 122 -28.06 -5.94 -26.10
CA PRO A 122 -28.26 -5.78 -27.53
C PRO A 122 -28.47 -4.32 -27.93
N GLU A 123 -28.18 -4.00 -29.19
CA GLU A 123 -28.47 -2.68 -29.75
C GLU A 123 -29.97 -2.36 -29.62
N SER A 124 -30.29 -1.08 -29.44
CA SER A 124 -31.67 -0.59 -29.28
C SER A 124 -32.46 -1.10 -28.06
N THR A 125 -31.83 -1.80 -27.10
CA THR A 125 -32.52 -2.29 -25.87
C THR A 125 -33.29 -1.18 -25.14
N PHE A 126 -32.73 0.03 -25.07
CA PHE A 126 -33.34 1.18 -24.38
C PHE A 126 -34.04 2.17 -25.32
N GLN A 127 -34.35 1.79 -26.56
CA GLN A 127 -34.89 2.72 -27.56
C GLN A 127 -36.29 3.27 -27.21
N SER A 128 -37.11 2.48 -26.52
CA SER A 128 -38.47 2.86 -26.12
C SER A 128 -38.55 3.66 -24.81
N LEU A 129 -37.47 3.76 -24.04
CA LEU A 129 -37.45 4.39 -22.72
C LEU A 129 -37.27 5.90 -22.83
N LEU A 130 -38.26 6.58 -23.42
CA LEU A 130 -38.19 7.98 -23.82
C LEU A 130 -38.10 8.98 -22.66
N LYS A 131 -38.32 8.54 -21.42
CA LYS A 131 -38.25 9.35 -20.21
C LYS A 131 -37.14 8.97 -19.24
N LEU A 132 -36.35 7.94 -19.55
CA LEU A 132 -35.40 7.38 -18.58
C LEU A 132 -34.38 8.43 -18.13
N ALA A 133 -34.38 8.70 -16.84
CA ALA A 133 -33.51 9.64 -16.16
C ALA A 133 -32.40 8.93 -15.38
N GLU A 134 -32.67 7.74 -14.83
CA GLU A 134 -31.72 6.97 -14.04
C GLU A 134 -31.65 5.52 -14.51
N LEU A 135 -30.43 5.09 -14.86
CA LEU A 135 -30.14 3.71 -15.25
C LEU A 135 -28.99 3.17 -14.41
N ASN A 136 -29.28 2.13 -13.63
CA ASN A 136 -28.27 1.43 -12.84
C ASN A 136 -28.08 0.00 -13.35
N LEU A 137 -26.89 -0.28 -13.88
CA LEU A 137 -26.41 -1.57 -14.38
C LEU A 137 -25.19 -2.05 -13.59
N SER A 138 -24.94 -1.52 -12.39
CA SER A 138 -23.77 -1.86 -11.61
C SER A 138 -23.76 -3.32 -11.17
N SER A 139 -22.60 -3.86 -10.85
CA SER A 139 -22.46 -5.23 -10.32
C SER A 139 -23.11 -6.28 -11.22
N ASN A 140 -22.86 -6.20 -12.52
CA ASN A 140 -23.31 -7.17 -13.51
C ASN A 140 -22.08 -7.88 -14.15
N LYS A 141 -22.29 -8.59 -15.26
CA LYS A 141 -21.23 -9.31 -15.98
C LYS A 141 -21.09 -8.80 -17.42
N ILE A 142 -21.34 -7.50 -17.63
CA ILE A 142 -21.34 -6.89 -18.96
C ILE A 142 -19.90 -6.86 -19.48
N MET A 143 -19.70 -7.39 -20.68
CA MET A 143 -18.38 -7.42 -21.33
C MET A 143 -18.22 -6.31 -22.38
N GLU A 144 -19.29 -6.00 -23.09
CA GLU A 144 -19.28 -5.02 -24.18
C GLU A 144 -20.63 -4.30 -24.27
N LEU A 145 -20.56 -3.00 -24.60
CA LEU A 145 -21.71 -2.18 -24.93
C LEU A 145 -21.65 -1.84 -26.42
N PRO A 146 -22.70 -2.09 -27.21
CA PRO A 146 -22.80 -1.59 -28.57
C PRO A 146 -22.62 -0.05 -28.64
N LYS A 147 -22.05 0.44 -29.74
CA LYS A 147 -21.68 1.86 -29.91
C LYS A 147 -22.82 2.85 -29.62
N ASN A 148 -24.05 2.48 -29.98
CA ASN A 148 -25.23 3.34 -29.86
C ASN A 148 -26.15 2.98 -28.68
N THR A 149 -25.68 2.20 -27.70
CA THR A 149 -26.53 1.66 -26.60
C THR A 149 -27.34 2.75 -25.90
N PHE A 150 -26.73 3.91 -25.62
CA PHE A 150 -27.37 5.01 -24.89
C PHE A 150 -27.83 6.18 -25.78
N LYS A 151 -27.77 6.03 -27.11
CA LYS A 151 -28.07 7.13 -28.05
C LYS A 151 -29.51 7.64 -27.92
N SER A 152 -30.47 6.74 -27.75
CA SER A 152 -31.88 7.08 -27.53
C SER A 152 -32.11 7.86 -26.24
N LEU A 153 -31.26 7.67 -25.23
CA LEU A 153 -31.37 8.27 -23.90
C LEU A 153 -30.64 9.61 -23.78
N SER A 154 -29.99 10.07 -24.85
CA SER A 154 -29.17 11.28 -24.90
C SER A 154 -29.81 12.55 -24.30
N LYS A 155 -31.13 12.69 -24.44
CA LYS A 155 -31.89 13.87 -24.00
C LYS A 155 -32.55 13.71 -22.63
N THR A 156 -32.55 12.53 -22.04
CA THR A 156 -33.30 12.24 -20.80
C THR A 156 -32.42 11.76 -19.67
N LEU A 157 -31.35 11.00 -19.97
CA LEU A 157 -30.54 10.36 -18.94
C LEU A 157 -29.75 11.39 -18.12
N LEU A 158 -29.93 11.34 -16.80
CA LEU A 158 -29.27 12.19 -15.81
C LEU A 158 -28.26 11.40 -14.98
N LYS A 159 -28.55 10.13 -14.66
CA LYS A 159 -27.64 9.26 -13.89
C LYS A 159 -27.42 7.94 -14.61
N LEU A 160 -26.15 7.59 -14.79
CA LEU A 160 -25.74 6.32 -15.36
C LEU A 160 -24.74 5.66 -14.42
N ASN A 161 -25.05 4.44 -14.00
CA ASN A 161 -24.14 3.62 -13.25
C ASN A 161 -23.88 2.31 -13.99
N VAL A 162 -22.62 2.05 -14.34
CA VAL A 162 -22.17 0.80 -14.96
C VAL A 162 -21.05 0.15 -14.14
N SER A 163 -20.82 0.62 -12.91
CA SER A 163 -19.71 0.19 -12.07
C SER A 163 -19.70 -1.32 -11.79
N TYR A 164 -18.56 -1.84 -11.35
CA TYR A 164 -18.38 -3.26 -11.00
C TYR A 164 -18.76 -4.22 -12.14
N ASN A 165 -18.48 -3.82 -13.38
CA ASN A 165 -18.47 -4.69 -14.56
C ASN A 165 -17.00 -4.83 -15.03
N PRO A 166 -16.17 -5.70 -14.41
CA PRO A 166 -14.71 -5.66 -14.56
C PRO A 166 -14.22 -5.94 -15.98
N ASN A 167 -14.99 -6.68 -16.78
CA ASN A 167 -14.64 -7.01 -18.16
C ASN A 167 -15.17 -5.97 -19.18
N LEU A 168 -15.87 -4.93 -18.73
CA LEU A 168 -16.49 -3.95 -19.61
C LEU A 168 -15.44 -3.03 -20.23
N ARG A 169 -15.34 -3.07 -21.55
CA ARG A 169 -14.52 -2.11 -22.31
C ARG A 169 -15.31 -0.85 -22.65
N ILE A 170 -14.78 0.30 -22.24
CA ILE A 170 -15.39 1.60 -22.47
C ILE A 170 -14.67 2.32 -23.62
N HIS A 171 -15.46 2.84 -24.57
CA HIS A 171 -14.98 3.67 -25.65
C HIS A 171 -15.61 5.08 -25.60
N PRO A 172 -14.92 6.11 -26.14
CA PRO A 172 -15.42 7.49 -26.18
C PRO A 172 -16.84 7.63 -26.76
N ILE A 173 -17.16 6.78 -27.74
CA ILE A 173 -18.43 6.85 -28.47
C ILE A 173 -19.63 6.54 -27.58
N HIS A 174 -19.48 5.72 -26.54
CA HIS A 174 -20.56 5.30 -25.65
C HIS A 174 -21.20 6.48 -24.91
N PHE A 175 -20.41 7.50 -24.56
CA PHE A 175 -20.85 8.64 -23.77
C PHE A 175 -21.01 9.94 -24.59
N SER A 176 -20.59 9.92 -25.86
CA SER A 176 -20.55 11.11 -26.73
C SER A 176 -21.90 11.84 -26.88
N HIS A 177 -23.01 11.11 -26.74
CA HIS A 177 -24.36 11.65 -26.90
C HIS A 177 -25.01 12.10 -25.57
N LEU A 178 -24.42 11.79 -24.41
CA LEU A 178 -25.04 11.97 -23.10
C LEU A 178 -24.87 13.40 -22.54
N THR A 179 -25.29 14.42 -23.27
CA THR A 179 -24.99 15.83 -22.94
C THR A 179 -25.65 16.36 -21.67
N ARG A 180 -26.73 15.72 -21.21
CA ARG A 180 -27.47 16.11 -19.98
C ARG A 180 -27.06 15.37 -18.73
N LEU A 181 -26.18 14.36 -18.86
CA LEU A 181 -25.78 13.50 -17.76
C LEU A 181 -25.18 14.32 -16.61
N GLN A 182 -25.62 14.05 -15.39
CA GLN A 182 -25.21 14.74 -14.17
C GLN A 182 -24.34 13.85 -13.28
N SER A 183 -24.57 12.54 -13.29
CA SER A 183 -23.80 11.55 -12.52
C SER A 183 -23.39 10.37 -13.39
N LEU A 184 -22.11 10.01 -13.34
CA LEU A 184 -21.55 8.85 -14.05
C LEU A 184 -20.69 8.02 -13.10
N ALA A 185 -21.07 6.77 -12.88
CA ALA A 185 -20.31 5.84 -12.05
C ALA A 185 -19.66 4.73 -12.88
N LEU A 186 -18.33 4.66 -12.78
CA LEU A 186 -17.41 3.76 -13.49
C LEU A 186 -16.46 3.03 -12.52
N GLU A 187 -16.81 2.96 -11.23
CA GLU A 187 -16.01 2.25 -10.23
C GLU A 187 -15.81 0.78 -10.63
N GLY A 188 -14.68 0.18 -10.28
CA GLY A 188 -14.40 -1.21 -10.62
C GLY A 188 -14.25 -1.54 -12.11
N ILE A 189 -14.14 -0.53 -12.99
CA ILE A 189 -13.84 -0.70 -14.42
C ILE A 189 -12.46 -0.11 -14.74
N GLU A 190 -11.62 -0.90 -15.39
CA GLU A 190 -10.32 -0.42 -15.88
C GLU A 190 -10.45 0.17 -17.29
N ILE A 191 -10.07 1.44 -17.44
CA ILE A 191 -10.09 2.17 -18.72
C ILE A 191 -8.64 2.33 -19.18
N GLN A 192 -8.19 1.48 -20.11
CA GLN A 192 -6.80 1.48 -20.60
C GLN A 192 -6.44 2.78 -21.34
N ASP A 193 -7.23 3.15 -22.35
CA ASP A 193 -6.98 4.34 -23.18
C ASP A 193 -7.81 5.54 -22.70
N ILE A 194 -7.64 5.94 -21.44
CA ILE A 194 -8.39 7.07 -20.89
C ILE A 194 -7.96 8.41 -21.52
N GLN A 195 -8.92 9.21 -21.98
CA GLN A 195 -8.68 10.48 -22.69
C GLN A 195 -9.72 11.52 -22.27
N THR A 196 -9.29 12.79 -22.18
CA THR A 196 -10.14 13.92 -21.76
C THR A 196 -11.35 14.10 -22.69
N LYS A 197 -11.17 13.83 -23.99
CA LYS A 197 -12.22 13.90 -25.01
C LYS A 197 -13.40 12.95 -24.76
N MET A 198 -13.23 11.91 -23.91
CA MET A 198 -14.32 11.00 -23.55
C MET A 198 -15.38 11.66 -22.67
N PHE A 199 -14.95 12.57 -21.80
CA PHE A 199 -15.82 13.20 -20.81
C PHE A 199 -16.23 14.63 -21.21
N LEU A 200 -15.50 15.25 -22.14
CA LEU A 200 -15.75 16.61 -22.64
C LEU A 200 -17.17 16.85 -23.18
N PRO A 201 -17.84 15.89 -23.88
CA PRO A 201 -19.21 16.11 -24.37
C PRO A 201 -20.25 16.29 -23.26
N MET A 202 -20.01 15.74 -22.08
CA MET A 202 -20.93 15.77 -20.95
C MET A 202 -20.72 17.05 -20.13
N LYS A 203 -21.18 18.18 -20.67
CA LYS A 203 -21.00 19.51 -20.06
C LYS A 203 -21.72 19.69 -18.72
N ASN A 204 -22.81 18.96 -18.49
CA ASN A 204 -23.62 19.06 -17.27
C ASN A 204 -23.19 18.06 -16.18
N LEU A 205 -22.08 17.35 -16.39
CA LEU A 205 -21.62 16.31 -15.47
C LEU A 205 -21.08 16.94 -14.19
N SER A 206 -21.73 16.61 -13.07
CA SER A 206 -21.43 17.16 -11.75
C SER A 206 -20.67 16.17 -10.86
N HIS A 207 -20.97 14.89 -11.02
CA HIS A 207 -20.40 13.79 -10.24
C HIS A 207 -19.84 12.72 -11.18
N ILE A 208 -18.61 12.30 -10.94
CA ILE A 208 -18.00 11.15 -11.62
C ILE A 208 -17.27 10.27 -10.61
N TYR A 209 -17.46 8.96 -10.75
CA TYR A 209 -16.85 7.96 -9.87
C TYR A 209 -15.99 7.04 -10.72
N PHE A 210 -14.70 7.00 -10.43
CA PHE A 210 -13.71 6.19 -11.13
C PHE A 210 -13.16 5.08 -10.23
N MET A 211 -12.52 4.09 -10.85
CA MET A 211 -11.75 3.08 -10.12
C MET A 211 -10.48 3.66 -9.47
N LYS A 212 -9.74 4.51 -10.18
CA LYS A 212 -8.44 5.06 -9.74
C LYS A 212 -8.53 6.58 -9.57
N PHE A 213 -7.93 7.13 -8.51
CA PHE A 213 -7.99 8.57 -8.21
C PHE A 213 -7.38 9.42 -9.34
N GLN A 214 -6.31 8.94 -9.97
CA GLN A 214 -5.61 9.62 -11.07
C GLN A 214 -6.49 9.87 -12.31
N TYR A 215 -7.57 9.11 -12.49
CA TYR A 215 -8.51 9.29 -13.61
C TYR A 215 -9.28 10.61 -13.52
N CYS A 216 -9.39 11.19 -12.33
CA CYS A 216 -10.01 12.50 -12.15
C CYS A 216 -9.32 13.62 -12.93
N SER A 217 -8.04 13.48 -13.28
CA SER A 217 -7.33 14.45 -14.13
C SER A 217 -7.92 14.57 -15.54
N TYR A 218 -8.61 13.52 -16.03
CA TYR A 218 -9.23 13.49 -17.35
C TYR A 218 -10.61 14.16 -17.43
N ALA A 219 -11.19 14.52 -16.29
CA ALA A 219 -12.50 15.16 -16.21
C ALA A 219 -12.44 16.45 -15.37
N PRO A 220 -11.62 17.45 -15.76
CA PRO A 220 -11.36 18.63 -14.95
C PRO A 220 -12.56 19.57 -14.82
N HIS A 221 -13.54 19.48 -15.72
CA HIS A 221 -14.77 20.29 -15.69
C HIS A 221 -15.80 19.76 -14.68
N VAL A 222 -15.59 18.57 -14.11
CA VAL A 222 -16.51 17.92 -13.18
C VAL A 222 -16.27 18.43 -11.77
N ARG A 223 -17.34 18.87 -11.09
CA ARG A 223 -17.29 19.46 -9.74
C ARG A 223 -16.84 18.47 -8.66
N SER A 224 -17.30 17.23 -8.74
CA SER A 224 -17.02 16.18 -7.75
C SER A 224 -16.53 14.93 -8.45
N CYS A 225 -15.26 14.57 -8.22
CA CYS A 225 -14.67 13.35 -8.74
C CYS A 225 -14.20 12.45 -7.59
N LYS A 226 -14.56 11.17 -7.63
CA LYS A 226 -14.20 10.16 -6.63
C LYS A 226 -13.40 9.03 -7.29
N PRO A 227 -12.43 8.40 -6.58
CA PRO A 227 -11.99 8.69 -5.21
C PRO A 227 -11.07 9.92 -5.14
N ASN A 228 -11.03 10.59 -3.98
CA ASN A 228 -10.21 11.79 -3.76
C ASN A 228 -8.77 11.48 -3.28
N THR A 229 -8.50 10.20 -2.98
CA THR A 229 -7.26 9.74 -2.36
C THR A 229 -7.09 8.24 -2.63
N ASP A 230 -5.84 7.79 -2.72
CA ASP A 230 -5.41 6.39 -2.67
C ASP A 230 -4.99 5.97 -1.24
N GLY A 231 -5.25 6.82 -0.24
CA GLY A 231 -4.82 6.67 1.15
C GLY A 231 -3.42 7.23 1.43
N ILE A 232 -2.63 7.57 0.40
CA ILE A 232 -1.28 8.13 0.52
C ILE A 232 -1.28 9.60 0.10
N SER A 233 -1.83 9.81 -1.07
CA SER A 233 -1.87 11.04 -1.83
C SER A 233 -3.24 11.70 -1.70
N SER A 234 -3.26 13.03 -1.73
CA SER A 234 -4.48 13.80 -1.92
C SER A 234 -4.58 14.25 -3.38
N PHE A 235 -5.68 14.94 -3.72
CA PHE A 235 -5.82 15.57 -5.03
C PHE A 235 -4.71 16.61 -5.30
N GLU A 236 -4.26 17.27 -4.24
CA GLU A 236 -3.32 18.39 -4.31
C GLU A 236 -1.87 17.93 -4.09
N ASP A 237 -1.63 16.93 -3.25
CA ASP A 237 -0.30 16.62 -2.77
C ASP A 237 0.01 15.11 -2.82
N LEU A 238 1.28 14.77 -3.08
CA LEU A 238 1.77 13.39 -3.11
C LEU A 238 1.67 12.73 -1.73
N LEU A 239 2.07 13.44 -0.67
CA LEU A 239 1.87 13.01 0.71
C LEU A 239 0.81 13.89 1.34
N ALA A 240 -0.40 13.34 1.56
CA ALA A 240 -1.52 14.12 2.08
C ALA A 240 -1.29 14.65 3.51
N ASN A 241 -0.54 13.91 4.34
CA ASN A 241 -0.37 14.21 5.77
C ASN A 241 0.92 15.02 6.02
N MET A 242 0.78 16.16 6.72
CA MET A 242 1.91 17.00 7.12
C MET A 242 2.95 16.26 7.98
N VAL A 243 2.51 15.32 8.82
CA VAL A 243 3.42 14.51 9.63
C VAL A 243 4.28 13.63 8.73
N LEU A 244 3.68 12.95 7.75
CA LEU A 244 4.42 12.12 6.78
C LEU A 244 5.45 12.96 6.01
N ARG A 245 5.10 14.20 5.60
CA ARG A 245 6.03 15.10 4.91
C ARG A 245 7.27 15.41 5.74
N VAL A 246 7.07 15.79 7.00
CA VAL A 246 8.19 16.08 7.92
C VAL A 246 9.00 14.82 8.18
N SER A 247 8.33 13.68 8.41
CA SER A 247 8.98 12.40 8.65
C SER A 247 9.87 11.95 7.49
N VAL A 248 9.46 12.13 6.23
CA VAL A 248 10.31 11.76 5.07
C VAL A 248 11.66 12.46 5.12
N TRP A 249 11.68 13.77 5.35
CA TRP A 249 12.92 14.53 5.42
C TRP A 249 13.78 14.12 6.61
N VAL A 250 13.17 13.98 7.80
CA VAL A 250 13.88 13.57 9.01
C VAL A 250 14.52 12.18 8.82
N MET A 251 13.76 11.22 8.31
CA MET A 251 14.25 9.87 8.07
C MET A 251 15.33 9.83 6.98
N ALA A 252 15.17 10.58 5.88
CA ALA A 252 16.18 10.70 4.82
C ALA A 252 17.52 11.23 5.37
N PHE A 253 17.49 12.30 6.18
CA PHE A 253 18.71 12.86 6.76
C PHE A 253 19.36 11.92 7.78
N ILE A 254 18.58 11.32 8.69
CA ILE A 254 19.11 10.40 9.71
C ILE A 254 19.73 9.17 9.04
N THR A 255 19.04 8.57 8.07
CA THR A 255 19.53 7.38 7.35
C THR A 255 20.79 7.69 6.53
N CYS A 256 20.81 8.74 5.70
CA CYS A 256 21.99 9.08 4.92
C CYS A 256 23.16 9.54 5.80
N PHE A 257 22.97 10.56 6.63
CA PHE A 257 24.07 11.16 7.40
C PHE A 257 24.55 10.22 8.51
N GLY A 258 23.63 9.53 9.20
CA GLY A 258 23.97 8.57 10.24
C GLY A 258 24.85 7.43 9.70
N ASN A 259 24.48 6.82 8.57
CA ASN A 259 25.26 5.74 7.96
C ASN A 259 26.59 6.24 7.36
N LEU A 260 26.63 7.42 6.72
CA LEU A 260 27.88 8.02 6.23
C LEU A 260 28.87 8.33 7.37
N LEU A 261 28.38 8.84 8.50
CA LEU A 261 29.21 9.07 9.68
C LEU A 261 29.80 7.76 10.20
N VAL A 262 29.03 6.68 10.25
CA VAL A 262 29.53 5.37 10.70
C VAL A 262 30.59 4.82 9.76
N ILE A 263 30.40 4.95 8.45
CA ILE A 263 31.39 4.57 7.43
C ILE A 263 32.68 5.37 7.62
N GLY A 264 32.58 6.70 7.78
CA GLY A 264 33.72 7.58 8.00
C GLY A 264 34.49 7.25 9.28
N MET A 265 33.79 7.17 10.41
CA MET A 265 34.38 6.85 11.71
C MET A 265 35.09 5.49 11.71
N ARG A 266 34.47 4.46 11.14
CA ARG A 266 35.06 3.11 11.04
C ARG A 266 36.18 3.00 10.01
N SER A 267 36.29 3.96 9.09
CA SER A 267 37.40 4.01 8.13
C SER A 267 38.62 4.76 8.68
N LEU A 268 38.41 5.73 9.57
CA LEU A 268 39.49 6.48 10.22
C LEU A 268 40.12 5.74 11.40
N ILE A 269 39.33 4.93 12.12
CA ILE A 269 39.80 4.21 13.30
C ILE A 269 40.20 2.79 12.91
N ARG A 270 41.47 2.44 13.14
CA ARG A 270 42.01 1.10 12.90
C ARG A 270 41.32 0.09 13.82
N ALA A 271 40.33 -0.63 13.29
CA ALA A 271 39.53 -1.59 14.06
C ALA A 271 40.33 -2.87 14.36
N GLU A 272 40.12 -3.43 15.55
CA GLU A 272 40.72 -4.69 16.01
C GLU A 272 40.30 -5.88 15.12
N ASN A 273 39.07 -5.84 14.58
CA ASN A 273 38.53 -6.83 13.64
C ASN A 273 38.15 -6.18 12.30
N ASN A 274 39.08 -6.16 11.35
CA ASN A 274 38.91 -5.57 10.01
C ASN A 274 37.74 -6.17 9.21
N LEU A 275 37.44 -7.46 9.41
CA LEU A 275 36.39 -8.17 8.67
C LEU A 275 34.98 -7.74 9.11
N HIS A 276 34.70 -7.78 10.41
CA HIS A 276 33.42 -7.34 10.96
C HIS A 276 33.17 -5.84 10.70
N ALA A 277 34.22 -5.02 10.75
CA ALA A 277 34.14 -3.61 10.37
C ALA A 277 33.82 -3.42 8.87
N ALA A 278 34.30 -4.31 7.98
CA ALA A 278 33.95 -4.28 6.57
C ALA A 278 32.48 -4.64 6.33
N CYS A 279 31.93 -5.68 6.99
CA CYS A 279 30.52 -6.05 6.88
C CYS A 279 29.58 -4.91 7.30
N ILE A 280 29.89 -4.22 8.41
CA ILE A 280 29.09 -3.07 8.87
C ILE A 280 29.17 -1.91 7.86
N LYS A 281 30.32 -1.66 7.24
CA LYS A 281 30.42 -0.63 6.18
C LYS A 281 29.53 -0.98 4.98
N VAL A 282 29.50 -2.24 4.58
CA VAL A 282 28.65 -2.70 3.47
C VAL A 282 27.16 -2.58 3.81
N LEU A 283 26.76 -2.88 5.05
CA LEU A 283 25.40 -2.66 5.53
C LEU A 283 25.02 -1.17 5.49
N CYS A 284 25.89 -0.29 5.98
CA CYS A 284 25.66 1.16 5.93
C CYS A 284 25.54 1.67 4.48
N CYS A 285 26.25 1.07 3.51
CA CYS A 285 26.08 1.42 2.09
C CYS A 285 24.68 1.05 1.58
N ALA A 286 24.14 -0.10 1.98
CA ALA A 286 22.78 -0.51 1.62
C ALA A 286 21.74 0.43 2.27
N ASP A 287 21.89 0.75 3.57
CA ASP A 287 20.99 1.65 4.29
C ASP A 287 21.01 3.10 3.75
N CYS A 288 22.16 3.58 3.26
CA CYS A 288 22.24 4.88 2.59
C CYS A 288 21.33 4.96 1.35
N LEU A 289 21.14 3.86 0.62
CA LEU A 289 20.26 3.84 -0.56
C LEU A 289 18.78 4.08 -0.17
N MET A 290 18.34 3.59 1.00
CA MET A 290 17.00 3.88 1.53
C MET A 290 16.84 5.39 1.80
N GLY A 291 17.88 6.03 2.35
CA GLY A 291 17.87 7.49 2.57
C GLY A 291 17.80 8.29 1.27
N VAL A 292 18.52 7.86 0.23
CA VAL A 292 18.46 8.47 -1.12
C VAL A 292 17.06 8.33 -1.71
N TYR A 293 16.43 7.16 -1.58
CA TYR A 293 15.04 6.94 -1.98
C TYR A 293 14.09 7.94 -1.30
N LEU A 294 14.14 8.04 0.04
CA LEU A 294 13.28 8.96 0.78
C LEU A 294 13.53 10.42 0.42
N PHE A 295 14.79 10.80 0.18
CA PHE A 295 15.14 12.14 -0.27
C PHE A 295 14.43 12.49 -1.58
N PHE A 296 14.45 11.59 -2.57
CA PHE A 296 13.75 11.82 -3.83
C PHE A 296 12.22 11.86 -3.66
N VAL A 297 11.63 11.00 -2.83
CA VAL A 297 10.20 11.09 -2.50
C VAL A 297 9.85 12.48 -1.93
N GLY A 298 10.67 13.01 -1.02
CA GLY A 298 10.49 14.36 -0.48
C GLY A 298 10.64 15.47 -1.52
N VAL A 299 11.59 15.35 -2.46
CA VAL A 299 11.76 16.30 -3.56
C VAL A 299 10.54 16.31 -4.50
N TYR A 300 10.01 15.14 -4.84
CA TYR A 300 8.85 15.04 -5.72
C TYR A 300 7.54 15.45 -5.03
N ASP A 301 7.41 15.24 -3.72
CA ASP A 301 6.32 15.82 -2.91
C ASP A 301 6.33 17.36 -3.00
N LEU A 302 7.51 17.99 -2.88
CA LEU A 302 7.64 19.43 -3.06
C LEU A 302 7.35 19.88 -4.50
N LYS A 303 7.78 19.10 -5.51
CA LYS A 303 7.61 19.44 -6.93
C LYS A 303 6.14 19.43 -7.36
N PHE A 304 5.34 18.50 -6.85
CA PHE A 304 3.95 18.32 -7.28
C PHE A 304 2.92 18.98 -6.37
N ARG A 305 3.36 19.79 -5.41
CA ARG A 305 2.52 20.41 -4.39
C ARG A 305 1.37 21.24 -4.99
N GLY A 306 0.18 21.08 -4.43
CA GLY A 306 -1.04 21.76 -4.87
C GLY A 306 -1.62 21.28 -6.21
N GLN A 307 -0.93 20.41 -6.96
CA GLN A 307 -1.34 19.98 -8.31
C GLN A 307 -0.99 18.52 -8.59
N TYR A 308 -0.87 17.67 -7.57
CA TYR A 308 -0.39 16.30 -7.72
C TYR A 308 -1.25 15.47 -8.68
N ASN A 309 -2.57 15.51 -8.57
CA ASN A 309 -3.44 14.66 -9.39
C ASN A 309 -3.26 14.87 -10.92
N ARG A 310 -2.87 16.08 -11.36
CA ARG A 310 -2.58 16.34 -12.79
C ARG A 310 -1.32 15.62 -13.27
N ASN A 311 -0.37 15.43 -12.37
CA ASN A 311 0.93 14.83 -12.66
C ASN A 311 1.03 13.38 -12.16
N ALA A 312 0.03 12.88 -11.42
CA ALA A 312 0.08 11.57 -10.76
C ALA A 312 0.34 10.42 -11.75
N LEU A 313 -0.40 10.38 -12.87
CA LEU A 313 -0.20 9.36 -13.90
C LEU A 313 1.21 9.45 -14.51
N PHE A 314 1.64 10.66 -14.88
CA PHE A 314 2.96 10.89 -15.45
C PHE A 314 4.07 10.48 -14.48
N TRP A 315 3.94 10.82 -13.20
CA TRP A 315 4.87 10.45 -12.15
C TRP A 315 4.95 8.93 -11.98
N MET A 316 3.80 8.27 -11.85
CA MET A 316 3.74 6.83 -11.62
C MET A 316 4.24 6.01 -12.81
N GLU A 317 4.05 6.49 -14.04
CA GLU A 317 4.59 5.83 -15.25
C GLU A 317 6.05 6.16 -15.55
N SER A 318 6.61 7.19 -14.88
CA SER A 318 7.94 7.71 -15.14
C SER A 318 9.07 6.72 -14.81
N VAL A 319 10.21 6.89 -15.47
CA VAL A 319 11.44 6.13 -15.18
C VAL A 319 11.99 6.53 -13.81
N GLU A 320 11.77 7.76 -13.39
CA GLU A 320 12.15 8.30 -12.10
C GLU A 320 11.47 7.55 -10.95
N CYS A 321 10.15 7.33 -11.03
CA CYS A 321 9.44 6.51 -10.05
C CYS A 321 9.96 5.06 -10.01
N ARG A 322 10.18 4.45 -11.17
CA ARG A 322 10.70 3.09 -11.27
C ARG A 322 12.11 2.95 -10.68
N THR A 323 12.98 3.93 -10.90
CA THR A 323 14.37 3.93 -10.40
C THR A 323 14.44 4.14 -8.90
N ILE A 324 13.64 5.03 -8.32
CA ILE A 324 13.60 5.19 -6.86
C ILE A 324 13.01 3.96 -6.17
N GLY A 325 12.01 3.31 -6.78
CA GLY A 325 11.44 2.06 -6.29
C GLY A 325 12.43 0.90 -6.32
N PHE A 326 13.22 0.81 -7.40
CA PHE A 326 14.35 -0.12 -7.49
C PHE A 326 15.36 0.09 -6.36
N LEU A 327 15.75 1.34 -6.07
CA LEU A 327 16.69 1.64 -4.98
C LEU A 327 16.15 1.23 -3.61
N ALA A 328 14.87 1.50 -3.35
CA ALA A 328 14.21 1.11 -2.11
C ALA A 328 14.19 -0.40 -1.92
N MET A 329 13.83 -1.15 -2.96
CA MET A 329 13.78 -2.62 -2.95
C MET A 329 15.18 -3.22 -2.77
N LEU A 330 16.17 -2.72 -3.52
CA LEU A 330 17.56 -3.15 -3.39
C LEU A 330 18.07 -2.92 -1.96
N SER A 331 17.81 -1.73 -1.42
CA SER A 331 18.22 -1.36 -0.07
C SER A 331 17.60 -2.25 0.99
N SER A 332 16.28 -2.48 0.95
CA SER A 332 15.59 -3.27 1.99
C SER A 332 16.06 -4.72 2.00
N GLU A 333 16.13 -5.38 0.84
CA GLU A 333 16.46 -6.81 0.77
C GLU A 333 17.94 -7.08 1.08
N VAL A 334 18.84 -6.26 0.53
CA VAL A 334 20.27 -6.40 0.84
C VAL A 334 20.51 -6.19 2.33
N SER A 335 19.83 -5.23 2.96
CA SER A 335 19.97 -4.98 4.39
C SER A 335 19.51 -6.17 5.22
N VAL A 336 18.34 -6.77 4.93
CA VAL A 336 17.87 -7.98 5.63
C VAL A 336 18.86 -9.14 5.50
N LEU A 337 19.31 -9.43 4.28
CA LEU A 337 20.26 -10.53 4.03
C LEU A 337 21.62 -10.29 4.73
N LEU A 338 22.11 -9.04 4.75
CA LEU A 338 23.33 -8.67 5.46
C LEU A 338 23.18 -8.78 6.98
N LEU A 339 22.02 -8.38 7.53
CA LEU A 339 21.69 -8.59 8.93
C LEU A 339 21.71 -10.08 9.25
N THR A 340 20.99 -10.92 8.50
CA THR A 340 21.01 -12.37 8.70
C THR A 340 22.43 -12.93 8.65
N TYR A 341 23.26 -12.52 7.69
CA TYR A 341 24.65 -12.95 7.63
C TYR A 341 25.47 -12.54 8.87
N LEU A 342 25.37 -11.29 9.31
CA LEU A 342 26.04 -10.80 10.51
C LEU A 342 25.65 -11.61 11.75
N THR A 343 24.38 -12.01 11.86
CA THR A 343 23.90 -12.82 12.98
C THR A 343 24.44 -14.24 12.95
N LEU A 344 24.48 -14.86 11.77
CA LEU A 344 25.04 -16.20 11.55
C LEU A 344 26.55 -16.23 11.81
N GLU A 345 27.29 -15.21 11.36
CA GLU A 345 28.72 -15.07 11.61
C GLU A 345 28.99 -15.10 13.13
N LYS A 346 28.22 -14.34 13.92
CA LYS A 346 28.36 -14.31 15.39
C LYS A 346 27.92 -15.60 16.06
N PHE A 347 26.84 -16.21 15.58
CA PHE A 347 26.38 -17.50 16.06
C PHE A 347 27.47 -18.57 15.94
N LEU A 348 28.13 -18.67 14.78
CA LEU A 348 29.22 -19.64 14.57
C LEU A 348 30.40 -19.40 15.52
N VAL A 349 30.80 -18.14 15.71
CA VAL A 349 31.94 -17.79 16.57
C VAL A 349 31.67 -18.05 18.05
N ILE A 350 30.44 -17.78 18.52
CA ILE A 350 30.09 -17.89 19.95
C ILE A 350 29.72 -19.33 20.33
N VAL A 351 28.92 -20.01 19.51
CA VAL A 351 28.42 -21.36 19.83
C VAL A 351 29.47 -22.42 19.53
N PHE A 352 30.32 -22.23 18.51
CA PHE A 352 31.33 -23.21 18.09
C PHE A 352 32.76 -22.64 18.10
N PRO A 353 33.30 -22.24 19.26
CA PRO A 353 34.57 -21.49 19.36
C PRO A 353 35.80 -22.22 18.81
N PHE A 354 35.79 -23.57 18.82
CA PHE A 354 36.88 -24.45 18.37
C PHE A 354 36.65 -25.07 16.99
N SER A 355 35.53 -24.77 16.33
CA SER A 355 35.33 -25.23 14.97
C SER A 355 36.20 -24.42 14.00
N ASN A 356 36.83 -25.07 13.02
CA ASN A 356 37.57 -24.40 11.92
C ASN A 356 36.64 -23.70 10.92
N LEU A 357 35.37 -23.49 11.27
CA LEU A 357 34.32 -22.92 10.41
C LEU A 357 34.38 -21.38 10.33
N ARG A 358 35.48 -20.73 10.74
CA ARG A 358 35.59 -19.27 10.66
C ARG A 358 35.78 -18.85 9.20
N PRO A 359 34.87 -18.04 8.64
CA PRO A 359 34.99 -17.59 7.26
C PRO A 359 36.24 -16.73 7.10
N GLY A 360 37.08 -17.08 6.12
CA GLY A 360 38.25 -16.30 5.74
C GLY A 360 37.87 -14.98 5.06
N LYS A 361 38.82 -14.05 4.94
CA LYS A 361 38.59 -12.75 4.27
C LYS A 361 38.01 -12.88 2.86
N LEU A 362 38.54 -13.84 2.08
CA LEU A 362 38.07 -14.10 0.72
C LEU A 362 36.63 -14.65 0.73
N GLN A 363 36.33 -15.60 1.62
CA GLN A 363 34.99 -16.18 1.75
C GLN A 363 33.96 -15.13 2.14
N THR A 364 34.25 -14.28 3.12
CA THR A 364 33.36 -13.16 3.47
C THR A 364 33.18 -12.18 2.32
N GLY A 365 34.24 -11.86 1.56
CA GLY A 365 34.12 -11.01 0.38
C GLY A 365 33.20 -11.59 -0.70
N VAL A 366 33.31 -12.90 -0.96
CA VAL A 366 32.43 -13.63 -1.89
C VAL A 366 30.99 -13.63 -1.40
N ILE A 367 30.75 -13.91 -0.10
CA ILE A 367 29.40 -13.91 0.48
C ILE A 367 28.76 -12.53 0.37
N LEU A 368 29.47 -11.46 0.77
CA LEU A 368 28.95 -10.09 0.68
C LEU A 368 28.63 -9.70 -0.77
N SER A 369 29.49 -10.07 -1.72
CA SER A 369 29.25 -9.82 -3.15
C SER A 369 28.04 -10.61 -3.67
N SER A 370 27.86 -11.85 -3.21
CA SER A 370 26.71 -12.68 -3.58
C SER A 370 25.39 -12.13 -3.03
N ILE A 371 25.39 -11.55 -1.82
CA ILE A 371 24.21 -10.90 -1.23
C ILE A 371 23.81 -9.68 -2.06
N TRP A 372 24.77 -8.84 -2.46
CA TRP A 372 24.50 -7.70 -3.35
C TRP A 372 23.97 -8.12 -4.71
N LEU A 373 24.56 -9.17 -5.30
CA LEU A 373 24.09 -9.72 -6.57
C LEU A 373 22.66 -10.25 -6.45
N MET A 374 22.34 -10.98 -5.38
CA MET A 374 20.99 -11.48 -5.11
C MET A 374 20.00 -10.33 -4.95
N GLY A 375 20.32 -9.31 -4.15
CA GLY A 375 19.47 -8.13 -3.98
C GLY A 375 19.25 -7.36 -5.29
N PHE A 376 20.28 -7.24 -6.12
CA PHE A 376 20.16 -6.63 -7.45
C PHE A 376 19.24 -7.43 -8.36
N ILE A 377 19.37 -8.77 -8.38
CA ILE A 377 18.48 -9.66 -9.13
C ILE A 377 17.04 -9.48 -8.66
N ILE A 378 16.80 -9.46 -7.35
CA ILE A 378 15.46 -9.26 -6.78
C ILE A 378 14.87 -7.91 -7.20
N ALA A 379 15.66 -6.83 -7.20
CA ALA A 379 15.19 -5.51 -7.58
C ALA A 379 15.00 -5.33 -9.11
N VAL A 380 15.79 -6.03 -9.95
CA VAL A 380 15.73 -5.82 -11.42
C VAL A 380 14.71 -6.71 -12.12
N VAL A 381 14.40 -7.91 -11.59
CA VAL A 381 13.48 -8.88 -12.23
C VAL A 381 12.12 -8.24 -12.61
N PRO A 382 11.46 -7.43 -11.76
CA PRO A 382 10.19 -6.80 -12.13
C PRO A 382 10.29 -5.78 -13.27
N LEU A 383 11.49 -5.26 -13.55
CA LEU A 383 11.73 -4.30 -14.64
C LEU A 383 12.03 -4.98 -15.98
N MET A 384 12.39 -6.26 -15.99
CA MET A 384 12.80 -6.97 -17.22
C MET A 384 11.63 -7.35 -18.13
N ASN A 385 10.42 -7.52 -17.57
CA ASN A 385 9.26 -7.99 -18.33
C ASN A 385 7.97 -7.29 -17.90
N GLU A 386 7.61 -6.23 -18.63
CA GLU A 386 6.39 -5.46 -18.40
C GLU A 386 5.11 -6.29 -18.69
N ASP A 387 5.16 -7.26 -19.59
CA ASP A 387 4.02 -8.13 -19.88
C ASP A 387 3.68 -9.03 -18.70
N VAL A 388 4.66 -9.44 -17.91
CA VAL A 388 4.46 -10.31 -16.74
C VAL A 388 4.17 -9.49 -15.48
N PHE A 389 4.91 -8.42 -15.24
CA PHE A 389 4.85 -7.66 -13.98
C PHE A 389 4.05 -6.35 -14.06
N GLY A 390 3.85 -5.81 -15.26
CA GLY A 390 3.29 -4.48 -15.48
C GLY A 390 4.20 -3.38 -14.90
N ASN A 391 3.62 -2.21 -14.61
CA ASN A 391 4.33 -1.15 -13.89
C ASN A 391 4.44 -1.49 -12.39
N TYR A 392 5.34 -2.41 -12.03
CA TYR A 392 5.43 -3.00 -10.69
C TYR A 392 5.76 -1.97 -9.59
N TYR A 393 6.74 -1.09 -9.83
CA TYR A 393 7.13 -0.06 -8.88
C TYR A 393 6.17 1.14 -8.91
N GLY A 394 5.68 1.55 -10.08
CA GLY A 394 4.83 2.72 -10.26
C GLY A 394 3.33 2.48 -10.03
N ARG A 395 2.95 1.59 -9.10
CA ARG A 395 1.54 1.36 -8.76
C ARG A 395 0.96 2.34 -7.76
N ASN A 396 1.81 3.01 -7.00
CA ASN A 396 1.42 4.01 -6.01
C ASN A 396 2.33 5.23 -6.11
N GLY A 397 1.91 6.34 -5.47
CA GLY A 397 2.69 7.59 -5.49
C GLY A 397 4.09 7.47 -4.86
N VAL A 398 4.31 6.55 -3.93
CA VAL A 398 5.62 6.35 -3.25
C VAL A 398 6.55 5.38 -3.98
N CYS A 399 6.09 4.78 -5.09
CA CYS A 399 6.88 3.90 -5.94
C CYS A 399 7.39 2.61 -5.24
N PHE A 400 6.63 2.06 -4.28
CA PHE A 400 7.06 0.90 -3.48
C PHE A 400 6.01 -0.24 -3.46
N PRO A 401 6.38 -1.49 -3.82
CA PRO A 401 5.45 -2.58 -4.11
C PRO A 401 5.05 -3.40 -2.86
N LEU A 402 4.59 -2.74 -1.80
CA LEU A 402 4.18 -3.39 -0.55
C LEU A 402 2.73 -3.89 -0.60
N HIS A 403 1.82 -2.98 -0.98
CA HIS A 403 0.37 -3.22 -1.01
C HIS A 403 -0.04 -3.83 -2.34
N SER A 404 -0.70 -4.98 -2.31
CA SER A 404 -1.21 -5.66 -3.49
C SER A 404 -2.68 -5.30 -3.71
N ASP A 405 -2.97 -4.56 -4.77
CA ASP A 405 -4.35 -4.25 -5.19
C ASP A 405 -5.05 -5.52 -5.70
N ARG A 406 -6.39 -5.55 -5.62
CA ARG A 406 -7.24 -6.71 -5.92
C ARG A 406 -7.17 -7.14 -7.40
N GLN A 407 -6.72 -6.25 -8.29
CA GLN A 407 -6.60 -6.50 -9.73
C GLN A 407 -5.14 -6.73 -10.20
N GLU A 408 -4.19 -6.95 -9.30
CA GLU A 408 -2.83 -7.27 -9.70
C GLU A 408 -2.74 -8.57 -10.52
N LYS A 409 -1.86 -8.57 -11.54
CA LYS A 409 -1.49 -9.81 -12.23
C LYS A 409 -1.01 -10.83 -11.17
N PRO A 410 -1.48 -12.09 -11.24
CA PRO A 410 -1.21 -13.09 -10.21
C PRO A 410 0.30 -13.34 -9.99
N THR A 411 1.08 -13.19 -11.06
CA THR A 411 2.56 -13.27 -11.04
C THR A 411 3.21 -12.20 -10.18
N ALA A 412 2.80 -10.93 -10.34
CA ALA A 412 3.33 -9.81 -9.57
C ALA A 412 2.97 -9.92 -8.08
N LYS A 413 1.72 -10.32 -7.79
CA LYS A 413 1.26 -10.58 -6.42
C LYS A 413 2.04 -11.73 -5.76
N GLY A 414 2.27 -12.82 -6.50
CA GLY A 414 3.08 -13.95 -6.04
C GLY A 414 4.53 -13.54 -5.76
N TYR A 415 5.13 -12.72 -6.63
CA TYR A 415 6.50 -12.25 -6.46
C TYR A 415 6.68 -11.36 -5.23
N SER A 416 5.86 -10.32 -5.07
CA SER A 416 5.89 -9.43 -3.90
C SER A 416 5.68 -10.22 -2.60
N THR A 417 4.78 -11.21 -2.61
CA THR A 417 4.55 -12.10 -1.46
C THR A 417 5.77 -12.97 -1.16
N GLY A 418 6.39 -13.55 -2.18
CA GLY A 418 7.60 -14.38 -2.01
C GLY A 418 8.77 -13.62 -1.38
N ILE A 419 8.95 -12.35 -1.72
CA ILE A 419 10.01 -11.51 -1.16
C ILE A 419 9.65 -11.02 0.26
N PHE A 420 8.57 -10.25 0.40
CA PHE A 420 8.25 -9.58 1.68
C PHE A 420 7.72 -10.52 2.77
N LEU A 421 7.10 -11.64 2.39
CA LEU A 421 6.64 -12.65 3.35
C LEU A 421 7.58 -13.86 3.35
N GLY A 422 7.87 -14.44 2.19
CA GLY A 422 8.71 -15.66 2.13
C GLY A 422 10.14 -15.43 2.63
N LEU A 423 10.94 -14.67 1.88
CA LEU A 423 12.36 -14.45 2.17
C LEU A 423 12.55 -13.75 3.53
N ASN A 424 11.78 -12.69 3.80
CA ASN A 424 11.95 -11.91 5.02
C ASN A 424 11.50 -12.66 6.29
N VAL A 425 10.46 -13.50 6.25
CA VAL A 425 10.11 -14.35 7.40
C VAL A 425 11.17 -15.42 7.63
N VAL A 426 11.70 -16.04 6.58
CA VAL A 426 12.79 -17.02 6.71
C VAL A 426 14.03 -16.37 7.34
N ALA A 427 14.44 -15.20 6.84
CA ALA A 427 15.54 -14.42 7.40
C ALA A 427 15.30 -14.09 8.88
N PHE A 428 14.10 -13.63 9.23
CA PHE A 428 13.71 -13.34 10.60
C PHE A 428 13.78 -14.56 11.52
N LEU A 429 13.26 -15.72 11.09
CA LEU A 429 13.33 -16.96 11.86
C LEU A 429 14.77 -17.41 12.10
N VAL A 430 15.63 -17.32 11.08
CA VAL A 430 17.06 -17.64 11.21
C VAL A 430 17.73 -16.74 12.24
N ILE A 431 17.43 -15.43 12.22
CA ILE A 431 17.93 -14.46 13.20
C ILE A 431 17.49 -14.89 14.62
N VAL A 432 16.18 -15.09 14.84
CA VAL A 432 15.63 -15.44 16.16
C VAL A 432 16.22 -16.75 16.71
N ILE A 433 16.34 -17.79 15.89
CA ILE A 433 16.91 -19.09 16.28
C ILE A 433 18.40 -18.96 16.63
N SER A 434 19.15 -18.24 15.81
CA SER A 434 20.59 -18.02 16.01
C SER A 434 20.86 -17.30 17.33
N TYR A 435 20.05 -16.29 17.65
CA TYR A 435 20.18 -15.53 18.90
C TYR A 435 19.74 -16.29 20.13
N SER A 436 18.63 -17.03 20.05
CA SER A 436 18.18 -17.88 21.14
C SER A 436 19.28 -18.89 21.50
N SER A 437 19.91 -19.48 20.50
CA SER A 437 21.03 -20.42 20.68
C SER A 437 22.29 -19.75 21.24
N MET A 438 22.61 -18.54 20.78
CA MET A 438 23.73 -17.75 21.31
C MET A 438 23.53 -17.42 22.80
N PHE A 439 22.34 -16.98 23.19
CA PHE A 439 22.01 -16.66 24.58
C PHE A 439 22.04 -17.90 25.47
N CYS A 440 21.46 -19.02 25.02
CA CYS A 440 21.53 -20.30 25.73
C CYS A 440 22.97 -20.77 25.94
N SER A 441 23.84 -20.62 24.94
CA SER A 441 25.26 -20.99 25.05
C SER A 441 26.01 -20.11 26.05
N ILE A 442 25.80 -18.80 26.01
CA ILE A 442 26.40 -17.85 26.98
C ILE A 442 25.92 -18.17 28.40
N TYR A 443 24.63 -18.41 28.61
CA TYR A 443 24.06 -18.76 29.90
C TYR A 443 24.67 -20.07 30.44
N LYS A 444 24.76 -21.12 29.62
CA LYS A 444 25.34 -22.41 29.99
C LYS A 444 26.84 -22.31 30.31
N THR A 445 27.57 -21.51 29.53
CA THR A 445 29.03 -21.32 29.72
C THR A 445 29.33 -20.44 30.93
N GLY A 446 28.43 -19.52 31.27
CA GLY A 446 28.55 -18.65 32.43
C GLY A 446 28.33 -19.32 33.79
N ILE A 447 27.55 -20.41 33.84
CA ILE A 447 27.32 -21.18 35.08
C ILE A 447 28.53 -22.08 35.42
N ASN A 448 29.27 -22.56 34.42
CA ASN A 448 30.34 -23.55 34.62
C ASN A 448 31.73 -22.96 34.87
N ALA A 449 31.94 -21.65 34.74
CA ALA A 449 33.25 -21.01 34.87
C ALA A 449 33.24 -19.92 35.97
N THR A 450 33.57 -20.31 37.21
CA THR A 450 33.60 -19.44 38.39
C THR A 450 34.77 -18.44 38.42
N ASP A 451 35.79 -18.61 37.58
CA ASP A 451 37.04 -17.79 37.62
C ASP A 451 37.13 -16.71 36.52
N LEU A 452 36.00 -16.30 35.92
CA LEU A 452 36.03 -15.41 34.75
C LEU A 452 34.95 -14.33 34.72
N ARG A 453 34.71 -13.72 35.89
CA ARG A 453 33.75 -12.61 36.09
C ARG A 453 33.95 -11.44 35.10
N SER A 454 35.19 -11.19 34.65
CA SER A 454 35.51 -10.14 33.66
C SER A 454 35.15 -10.51 32.21
N ARG A 455 35.34 -11.77 31.77
CA ARG A 455 34.87 -12.20 30.43
C ARG A 455 33.36 -12.38 30.41
N LEU A 456 32.76 -12.88 31.50
CA LEU A 456 31.30 -12.99 31.64
C LEU A 456 30.61 -11.62 31.50
N HIS A 457 31.13 -10.57 32.16
CA HIS A 457 30.60 -9.21 32.00
C HIS A 457 30.73 -8.69 30.56
N ARG A 458 31.82 -9.03 29.86
CA ARG A 458 32.02 -8.63 28.46
C ARG A 458 31.07 -9.37 27.52
N ASP A 459 30.87 -10.67 27.74
CA ASP A 459 30.01 -11.51 26.89
C ASP A 459 28.52 -11.21 27.13
N VAL A 460 28.11 -10.89 28.36
CA VAL A 460 26.76 -10.41 28.70
C VAL A 460 26.49 -9.00 28.13
N ALA A 461 27.46 -8.09 28.20
CA ALA A 461 27.33 -6.76 27.58
C ALA A 461 27.21 -6.86 26.05
N VAL A 462 27.95 -7.79 25.43
CA VAL A 462 27.87 -8.08 24.00
C VAL A 462 26.51 -8.71 23.65
N ALA A 463 26.00 -9.65 24.44
CA ALA A 463 24.69 -10.27 24.22
C ALA A 463 23.52 -9.28 24.35
N ASN A 464 23.50 -8.44 25.39
CA ASN A 464 22.48 -7.41 25.58
C ASN A 464 22.46 -6.40 24.43
N ARG A 465 23.62 -6.08 23.86
CA ARG A 465 23.72 -5.20 22.70
C ARG A 465 23.06 -5.80 21.46
N PHE A 466 23.29 -7.09 21.21
CA PHE A 466 22.67 -7.77 20.08
C PHE A 466 21.17 -7.99 20.28
N PHE A 467 20.71 -8.20 21.52
CA PHE A 467 19.29 -8.27 21.83
C PHE A 467 18.52 -7.03 21.35
N PHE A 468 19.03 -5.82 21.61
CA PHE A 468 18.38 -4.58 21.14
C PHE A 468 18.38 -4.44 19.61
N ILE A 469 19.43 -4.92 18.92
CA ILE A 469 19.48 -4.94 17.45
C ILE A 469 18.34 -5.82 16.90
N VAL A 470 18.25 -7.05 17.38
CA VAL A 470 17.24 -8.02 16.94
C VAL A 470 15.84 -7.57 17.28
N PHE A 471 15.66 -7.05 18.49
CA PHE A 471 14.37 -6.58 18.96
C PHE A 471 13.89 -5.40 18.10
N SER A 472 14.76 -4.45 17.76
CA SER A 472 14.40 -3.34 16.88
C SER A 472 14.03 -3.80 15.46
N ASP A 473 14.77 -4.76 14.89
CA ASP A 473 14.47 -5.32 13.58
C ASP A 473 13.14 -6.09 13.59
N ALA A 474 12.90 -6.91 14.61
CA ALA A 474 11.64 -7.63 14.82
C ALA A 474 10.43 -6.68 14.84
N LEU A 475 10.53 -5.59 15.61
CA LEU A 475 9.46 -4.60 15.71
C LEU A 475 9.18 -3.87 14.39
N CYS A 476 10.20 -3.71 13.52
CA CYS A 476 10.01 -3.11 12.21
C CYS A 476 9.36 -4.07 11.21
N TRP A 477 9.63 -5.37 11.30
CA TRP A 477 9.11 -6.37 10.36
C TRP A 477 7.71 -6.90 10.70
N ILE A 478 7.33 -6.95 11.97
CA ILE A 478 5.99 -7.43 12.39
C ILE A 478 4.84 -6.68 11.66
N PRO A 479 4.83 -5.34 11.59
CA PRO A 479 3.78 -4.60 10.87
C PRO A 479 3.75 -4.91 9.37
N ILE A 480 4.93 -5.11 8.75
CA ILE A 480 5.06 -5.43 7.33
C ILE A 480 4.44 -6.81 7.03
N PHE A 481 4.75 -7.81 7.87
CA PHE A 481 4.16 -9.15 7.74
C PHE A 481 2.65 -9.11 7.94
N LEU A 482 2.17 -8.38 8.95
CA LEU A 482 0.74 -8.26 9.26
C LEU A 482 -0.04 -7.64 8.09
N VAL A 483 0.46 -6.54 7.53
CA VAL A 483 -0.16 -5.91 6.35
C VAL A 483 -0.18 -6.85 5.15
N LYS A 484 0.89 -7.62 4.93
CA LYS A 484 0.95 -8.56 3.80
C LYS A 484 0.00 -9.74 3.98
N VAL A 485 -0.11 -10.30 5.18
CA VAL A 485 -1.08 -11.37 5.51
C VAL A 485 -2.51 -10.87 5.35
N LEU A 486 -2.83 -9.67 5.84
CA LEU A 486 -4.16 -9.08 5.65
C LEU A 486 -4.50 -8.86 4.17
N SER A 487 -3.51 -8.46 3.36
CA SER A 487 -3.67 -8.31 1.91
C SER A 487 -3.91 -9.65 1.21
N LEU A 488 -3.35 -10.76 1.70
CA LEU A 488 -3.63 -12.11 1.20
C LEU A 488 -5.03 -12.61 1.59
N LEU A 489 -5.56 -12.18 2.73
CA LEU A 489 -6.93 -12.48 3.18
C LEU A 489 -7.99 -11.61 2.51
N GLU A 490 -7.61 -10.76 1.54
CA GLU A 490 -8.49 -9.82 0.83
C GLU A 490 -9.28 -8.88 1.75
N VAL A 491 -8.70 -8.53 2.91
CA VAL A 491 -9.27 -7.51 3.79
C VAL A 491 -8.92 -6.13 3.23
N ASP A 492 -9.91 -5.24 3.13
CA ASP A 492 -9.69 -3.87 2.68
C ASP A 492 -8.82 -3.10 3.68
N ILE A 493 -7.55 -2.87 3.32
CA ILE A 493 -6.60 -2.13 4.15
C ILE A 493 -6.63 -0.65 3.74
N PRO A 494 -6.89 0.29 4.67
CA PRO A 494 -6.75 1.71 4.37
C PRO A 494 -5.35 2.04 3.86
N GLY A 495 -5.24 2.68 2.69
CA GLY A 495 -3.94 3.04 2.09
C GLY A 495 -3.08 3.96 2.99
N THR A 496 -3.69 4.63 3.97
CA THR A 496 -2.98 5.39 5.02
C THR A 496 -2.03 4.51 5.80
N ILE A 497 -2.42 3.29 6.17
CA ILE A 497 -1.58 2.34 6.93
C ILE A 497 -0.36 1.95 6.09
N SER A 498 -0.57 1.59 4.81
CA SER A 498 0.52 1.24 3.91
C SER A 498 1.52 2.39 3.72
N SER A 499 1.04 3.64 3.70
CA SER A 499 1.90 4.83 3.66
C SER A 499 2.81 4.94 4.89
N TRP A 500 2.24 4.78 6.09
CA TRP A 500 3.00 4.81 7.34
C TRP A 500 4.04 3.70 7.37
N VAL A 501 3.71 2.50 6.87
CA VAL A 501 4.68 1.41 6.82
C VAL A 501 5.87 1.76 5.93
N VAL A 502 5.63 2.26 4.71
CA VAL A 502 6.70 2.55 3.73
C VAL A 502 7.54 3.78 4.12
N ILE A 503 6.89 4.85 4.59
CA ILE A 503 7.55 6.13 4.87
C ILE A 503 8.22 6.14 6.25
N PHE A 504 7.67 5.39 7.22
CA PHE A 504 8.12 5.45 8.61
C PHE A 504 8.70 4.12 9.09
N ILE A 505 7.97 3.01 8.99
CA ILE A 505 8.41 1.74 9.61
C ILE A 505 9.59 1.10 8.87
N LEU A 506 9.52 1.02 7.54
CA LEU A 506 10.58 0.43 6.72
C LEU A 506 11.93 1.16 6.92
N PRO A 507 12.01 2.50 6.90
CA PRO A 507 13.28 3.20 7.04
C PRO A 507 13.78 3.33 8.49
N ILE A 508 12.96 3.05 9.50
CA ILE A 508 13.37 3.07 10.92
C ILE A 508 14.51 2.09 11.15
N ASN A 509 14.45 0.91 10.55
CA ASN A 509 15.51 -0.08 10.69
C ASN A 509 16.86 0.48 10.24
N SER A 510 16.91 1.02 9.02
CA SER A 510 18.10 1.68 8.44
C SER A 510 18.56 2.93 9.22
N ALA A 511 17.65 3.62 9.91
CA ALA A 511 17.96 4.78 10.74
C ALA A 511 18.55 4.40 12.11
N LEU A 512 18.06 3.33 12.72
CA LEU A 512 18.51 2.85 14.02
C LEU A 512 19.81 2.04 13.93
N ASN A 513 20.08 1.39 12.80
CA ASN A 513 21.29 0.61 12.55
C ASN A 513 22.58 1.34 12.99
N PRO A 514 22.88 2.58 12.52
CA PRO A 514 24.03 3.35 12.99
C PRO A 514 24.16 3.48 14.51
N ILE A 515 23.05 3.72 15.20
CA ILE A 515 22.98 3.91 16.65
C ILE A 515 23.31 2.59 17.34
N LEU A 516 22.68 1.51 16.90
CA LEU A 516 22.83 0.19 17.47
C LEU A 516 24.22 -0.42 17.19
N TYR A 517 24.84 -0.13 16.05
CA TYR A 517 26.18 -0.62 15.68
C TYR A 517 27.35 0.21 16.21
N THR A 518 27.11 1.46 16.62
CA THR A 518 28.20 2.40 16.91
C THR A 518 28.06 3.03 18.29
N LEU A 519 26.90 3.60 18.62
CA LEU A 519 26.71 4.32 19.89
C LEU A 519 26.68 3.40 21.12
N THR A 520 26.33 2.12 20.94
CA THR A 520 26.32 1.13 22.01
C THR A 520 27.71 0.52 22.31
N THR A 521 28.77 0.92 21.59
CA THR A 521 30.13 0.45 21.88
C THR A 521 30.82 1.32 22.93
N SER A 522 31.39 0.70 23.96
CA SER A 522 32.21 1.38 24.99
C SER A 522 33.34 2.21 24.37
N PHE A 523 33.94 1.68 23.30
CA PHE A 523 35.00 2.33 22.55
C PHE A 523 34.58 3.66 21.90
N PHE A 524 33.36 3.78 21.39
CA PHE A 524 32.85 5.04 20.85
C PHE A 524 32.63 6.09 21.95
N ARG A 525 32.13 5.66 23.11
CA ARG A 525 31.92 6.55 24.26
C ARG A 525 33.24 7.17 24.73
N GLU A 526 34.28 6.35 24.84
CA GLU A 526 35.63 6.81 25.22
C GLU A 526 36.25 7.78 24.18
N GLN A 527 36.06 7.53 22.88
CA GLN A 527 36.63 8.39 21.83
C GLN A 527 35.86 9.70 21.65
N VAL A 528 34.54 9.69 21.81
CA VAL A 528 33.74 10.92 21.85
C VAL A 528 34.10 11.76 23.07
N GLU A 529 34.32 11.14 24.23
CA GLU A 529 34.86 11.82 25.41
C GLU A 529 36.23 12.46 25.12
N VAL A 530 37.13 11.77 24.42
CA VAL A 530 38.44 12.32 24.01
C VAL A 530 38.32 13.46 23.00
N LEU A 531 37.42 13.35 22.01
CA LEU A 531 37.18 14.39 21.00
C LEU A 531 36.49 15.63 21.60
N LEU A 532 35.51 15.43 22.48
CA LEU A 532 34.89 16.49 23.27
C LEU A 532 35.93 17.19 24.15
N CYS A 533 36.79 16.44 24.84
CA CYS A 533 37.90 17.01 25.62
C CYS A 533 38.86 17.83 24.76
N ARG A 534 39.22 17.35 23.55
CA ARG A 534 40.08 18.11 22.61
C ARG A 534 39.39 19.36 22.08
N TRP A 535 38.08 19.31 21.83
CA TRP A 535 37.28 20.44 21.39
C TRP A 535 37.13 21.49 22.50
N GLN A 536 36.84 21.07 23.73
CA GLN A 536 36.82 21.93 24.92
C GLN A 536 38.18 22.59 25.18
N ARG A 537 39.29 21.85 25.02
CA ARG A 537 40.65 22.44 25.05
C ARG A 537 40.86 23.48 23.96
N ARG A 538 40.49 23.20 22.71
CA ARG A 538 40.61 24.16 21.59
C ARG A 538 39.74 25.40 21.79
N HIS A 539 38.57 25.25 22.40
CA HIS A 539 37.66 26.35 22.70
C HIS A 539 38.22 27.23 23.83
N ASN A 540 38.79 26.64 24.88
CA ASN A 540 39.46 27.37 25.97
C ASN A 540 40.73 28.10 25.46
N LEU A 541 41.56 27.45 24.65
CA LEU A 541 42.73 28.08 24.00
C LEU A 541 42.34 29.25 23.07
N LYS A 542 41.19 29.18 22.39
CA LYS A 542 40.66 30.31 21.59
C LYS A 542 40.11 31.43 22.46
N LYS A 543 39.62 31.14 23.67
CA LYS A 543 39.13 32.11 24.65
C LYS A 543 40.31 32.84 25.31
N ASP A 544 41.37 32.12 25.67
CA ASP A 544 42.61 32.69 26.22
C ASP A 544 43.36 33.53 25.19
N ARG A 545 43.39 33.11 23.91
CA ARG A 545 43.99 33.91 22.82
C ARG A 545 43.20 35.19 22.51
N LYS A 546 41.92 35.29 22.91
CA LYS A 546 41.12 36.51 22.82
C LYS A 546 41.22 37.41 24.06
N SER A 547 41.68 36.90 25.21
CA SER A 547 41.94 37.70 26.41
C SER A 547 43.38 38.24 26.47
N LEU A 548 44.33 37.65 25.75
CA LEU A 548 45.75 38.05 25.69
C LEU A 548 46.06 39.34 24.92
N THR A 549 45.05 40.13 24.51
CA THR A 549 45.23 41.49 23.95
C THR A 549 44.98 42.63 24.96
N SER A 550 44.87 42.33 26.25
CA SER A 550 44.92 43.37 27.29
C SER A 550 45.85 42.92 28.42
N SER A 551 46.96 43.63 28.51
CA SER A 551 47.98 43.58 29.55
C SER A 551 47.38 43.83 30.93
N THR A 552 47.53 42.88 31.86
CA THR A 552 47.91 43.13 33.28
C THR A 552 48.17 41.81 34.02
N ILE A 553 49.20 41.84 34.85
CA ILE A 553 49.69 40.82 35.80
C ILE A 553 48.58 40.29 36.71
N PHE A 554 48.50 38.98 36.99
CA PHE A 554 48.11 38.44 38.32
C PHE A 554 48.41 36.93 38.50
N MET A 555 48.52 36.57 39.78
CA MET A 555 49.16 35.45 40.48
C MET A 555 48.68 34.02 40.19
N GLU A 556 49.57 33.06 40.51
CA GLU A 556 49.32 31.63 40.67
C GLU A 556 48.27 31.32 41.75
N ALA A 557 47.28 30.49 41.39
CA ALA A 557 46.41 29.70 42.28
C ALA A 557 45.77 28.53 41.48
N PRO A 558 45.28 27.45 42.13
CA PRO A 558 45.75 26.08 41.92
C PRO A 558 45.08 25.30 40.77
N ARG A 559 45.83 24.31 40.24
CA ARG A 559 45.37 23.30 39.27
C ARG A 559 44.21 22.48 39.84
N ALA A 560 43.06 22.51 39.17
CA ALA A 560 41.96 21.57 39.39
C ALA A 560 42.35 20.15 38.88
N PRO A 561 42.06 19.07 39.64
CA PRO A 561 42.42 17.72 39.25
C PRO A 561 41.33 17.12 38.35
N CYS A 562 41.56 17.14 37.04
CA CYS A 562 40.80 16.31 36.11
C CYS A 562 41.79 15.62 35.19
N CYS A 563 41.77 14.28 35.21
CA CYS A 563 42.62 13.33 34.47
C CYS A 563 43.91 12.89 35.18
N GLN A 564 43.78 11.95 36.12
CA GLN A 564 44.77 10.88 36.24
C GLN A 564 44.49 9.84 35.13
N ALA A 565 45.55 9.40 34.45
CA ALA A 565 45.49 8.30 33.49
C ALA A 565 45.23 6.96 34.22
N PRO A 566 44.53 5.98 33.61
CA PRO A 566 44.44 4.64 34.18
C PRO A 566 45.84 4.01 34.24
N ALA A 567 46.20 3.44 35.39
CA ALA A 567 47.52 2.89 35.72
C ALA A 567 47.92 1.62 34.93
N TYR A 568 47.41 1.40 33.71
CA TYR A 568 47.72 0.24 32.88
C TYR A 568 48.65 0.56 31.69
N LEU A 569 49.01 1.82 31.48
CA LEU A 569 49.77 2.29 30.30
C LEU A 569 51.18 2.81 30.61
N GLN A 570 51.82 2.33 31.69
CA GLN A 570 53.19 2.74 32.05
C GLN A 570 54.20 1.58 32.12
N ARG A 571 53.86 0.41 31.58
CA ARG A 571 54.77 -0.75 31.56
C ARG A 571 54.92 -1.31 30.14
N LEU A 572 55.45 -0.52 29.22
CA LEU A 572 56.00 -0.97 27.92
C LEU A 572 56.77 0.19 27.26
N SER A 573 57.92 0.54 27.84
CA SER A 573 59.05 1.16 27.15
C SER A 573 60.17 1.45 28.16
N LEU A 574 61.04 0.47 28.37
CA LEU A 574 62.44 0.70 28.72
C LEU A 574 63.17 -0.60 28.37
N ILE A 575 63.86 -0.54 27.23
CA ILE A 575 64.89 -1.48 26.82
C ILE A 575 66.07 -1.21 27.77
N ASP A 576 66.45 -2.20 28.56
CA ASP A 576 67.79 -2.28 29.13
C ASP A 576 68.27 -3.73 28.94
N ALA A 577 69.41 -3.85 28.26
CA ALA A 577 70.11 -5.09 28.03
C ALA A 577 71.02 -5.38 29.23
N ASP A 578 70.93 -6.58 29.81
CA ASP A 578 71.85 -7.06 30.85
C ASP A 578 72.76 -8.16 30.26
N PRO A 579 74.09 -7.99 30.24
CA PRO A 579 75.02 -8.94 29.62
C PRO A 579 75.42 -10.01 30.63
N ARG A 580 74.57 -11.00 30.88
CA ARG A 580 74.94 -12.15 31.73
C ARG A 580 74.42 -13.52 31.27
N TYR A 581 73.98 -13.60 30.03
CA TYR A 581 73.77 -14.86 29.31
C TYR A 581 74.27 -14.68 27.88
N ALA A 582 75.54 -15.03 27.66
CA ALA A 582 76.13 -15.25 26.34
C ALA A 582 76.56 -16.71 26.27
#